data_AF-A0A535LBD4-F1
#
_entry.id   AF-A0A535LBD4-F1
#
_cell.length_a   1.000
_cell.length_b   1.000
_cell.length_c   1.000
_cell.angle_alpha   90.00
_cell.angle_beta   90.00
_cell.angle_gamma   90.00
#
_symmetry.space_group_name_H-M   'P 1'
#
loop_
_entity.id
_entity.type
_entity.pdbx_description
1 polymer ?
#
loop_
_entity_poly.entity_id
_entity_poly.type
_entity_poly.pdbx_seq_one_letter_code
_entity_poly.pdbx_strand_id
1 'polypeptide(L)'
;MLSLSQRLYRQYGLTRAYYSGFSPVIQTPFENLPATDPLREHRLYQASFLLRDYGWKVEDLPFLPDGNMELALDPKRAWAERYLREAPLEIMTARRDQLLRIPGIGPGGADAILRARRLGHLTDLSHLRQLNIRTPEQAAPYIEVG
;
A
#
# COMPACT_ATOMS: atom_id res chain seq x y z
N MET A 1 8.01 1.64 -15.37
CA MET A 1 8.95 1.51 -14.22
C MET A 1 8.52 0.44 -13.24
N LEU A 2 7.34 0.53 -12.62
CA LEU A 2 6.91 -0.44 -11.60
C LEU A 2 6.78 -1.88 -12.09
N SER A 3 6.39 -2.11 -13.36
CA SER A 3 6.39 -3.43 -14.00
C SER A 3 7.78 -4.08 -14.05
N LEU A 4 8.81 -3.29 -14.39
CA LEU A 4 10.20 -3.74 -14.34
C LEU A 4 10.60 -4.06 -12.89
N SER A 5 10.30 -3.17 -11.93
CA SER A 5 10.62 -3.40 -10.52
C SER A 5 9.99 -4.68 -9.98
N GLN A 6 8.69 -4.92 -10.26
CA GLN A 6 8.01 -6.17 -9.89
C GLN A 6 8.74 -7.40 -10.45
N ARG A 7 9.13 -7.36 -11.74
CA ARG A 7 9.84 -8.45 -12.38
C ARG A 7 11.20 -8.71 -11.71
N LEU A 8 11.95 -7.65 -11.41
CA LEU A 8 13.25 -7.75 -10.74
C LEU A 8 13.12 -8.32 -9.32
N TYR A 9 12.11 -7.91 -8.56
CA TYR A 9 11.82 -8.49 -7.25
C TYR A 9 11.51 -9.98 -7.33
N ARG A 10 10.65 -10.39 -8.28
CA ARG A 10 10.19 -11.79 -8.39
C ARG A 10 11.23 -12.73 -8.99
N GLN A 11 11.96 -12.28 -10.01
CA GLN A 11 12.86 -13.16 -10.78
C GLN A 11 14.31 -13.13 -10.29
N TYR A 12 14.75 -12.00 -9.74
CA TYR A 12 16.15 -11.77 -9.40
C TYR A 12 16.38 -11.49 -7.92
N GLY A 13 15.33 -11.55 -7.08
CA GLY A 13 15.43 -11.36 -5.63
C GLY A 13 15.93 -9.98 -5.23
N LEU A 14 15.71 -8.95 -6.06
CA LEU A 14 16.19 -7.59 -5.79
C LEU A 14 15.62 -7.08 -4.46
N THR A 15 16.47 -6.55 -3.59
CA THR A 15 16.03 -6.05 -2.28
C THR A 15 15.33 -4.70 -2.36
N ARG A 16 15.78 -3.80 -3.25
CA ARG A 16 15.24 -2.44 -3.38
C ARG A 16 15.47 -1.86 -4.78
N ALA A 17 14.43 -1.23 -5.34
CA ALA A 17 14.55 -0.33 -6.48
C ALA A 17 14.59 1.13 -6.00
N TYR A 18 15.38 1.97 -6.67
CA TYR A 18 15.45 3.41 -6.42
C TYR A 18 14.76 4.17 -7.57
N TYR A 19 13.95 5.15 -7.20
CA TYR A 19 13.28 6.07 -8.12
C TYR A 19 13.84 7.47 -7.88
N SER A 20 14.01 8.22 -8.96
CA SER A 20 14.45 9.60 -8.91
C SER A 20 13.61 10.40 -9.90
N GLY A 21 13.00 11.48 -9.41
CA GLY A 21 12.31 12.45 -10.25
C GLY A 21 13.25 13.20 -11.18
N PHE A 22 12.74 13.66 -12.31
CA PHE A 22 13.50 14.54 -13.19
C PHE A 22 13.65 15.93 -12.57
N SER A 23 14.87 16.47 -12.61
CA SER A 23 15.19 17.85 -12.25
C SER A 23 15.95 18.50 -13.41
N PRO A 24 15.55 19.70 -13.87
CA PRO A 24 16.23 20.38 -14.96
C PRO A 24 17.65 20.79 -14.56
N VAL A 25 18.57 20.68 -15.50
CA VAL A 25 19.97 21.07 -15.35
C VAL A 25 20.31 22.10 -16.42
N ILE A 26 20.91 23.21 -16.01
CA ILE A 26 21.32 24.30 -16.89
C ILE A 26 22.30 23.78 -17.95
N GLN A 27 22.20 24.30 -19.18
CA GLN A 27 22.99 23.89 -20.36
C GLN A 27 22.75 22.42 -20.79
N THR A 28 21.54 21.91 -20.57
CA THR A 28 21.12 20.60 -21.10
C THR A 28 19.88 20.74 -21.98
N PRO A 29 19.63 19.81 -22.93
CA PRO A 29 18.44 19.87 -23.79
C PRO A 29 17.10 19.95 -23.06
N PHE A 30 17.06 19.58 -21.78
CA PHE A 30 15.87 19.57 -20.93
C PHE A 30 15.87 20.66 -19.87
N GLU A 31 16.76 21.65 -19.95
CA GLU A 31 16.86 22.74 -18.96
C GLU A 31 15.55 23.52 -18.78
N ASN A 32 14.72 23.59 -19.83
CA ASN A 32 13.45 24.32 -19.85
C ASN A 32 12.22 23.43 -19.55
N LEU A 33 12.43 22.15 -19.22
CA LEU A 33 11.33 21.27 -18.82
C LEU A 33 11.00 21.42 -17.33
N PRO A 34 9.72 21.27 -16.94
CA PRO A 34 9.35 21.32 -15.53
C PRO A 34 9.95 20.15 -14.76
N ALA A 35 10.39 20.42 -13.52
CA ALA A 35 10.79 19.37 -12.59
C ALA A 35 9.62 18.44 -12.28
N THR A 36 9.92 17.18 -11.98
CA THR A 36 8.92 16.22 -11.50
C THR A 36 8.45 16.61 -10.10
N ASP A 37 7.14 16.51 -9.86
CA ASP A 37 6.59 16.67 -8.51
C ASP A 37 7.25 15.64 -7.55
N PRO A 38 7.89 16.08 -6.44
CA PRO A 38 8.53 15.18 -5.49
C PRO A 38 7.57 14.13 -4.89
N LEU A 39 6.28 14.43 -4.78
CA LEU A 39 5.28 13.49 -4.29
C LEU A 39 5.12 12.29 -5.23
N ARG A 40 5.34 12.47 -6.55
CA ARG A 40 5.32 11.36 -7.50
C ARG A 40 6.38 10.32 -7.15
N GLU A 41 7.60 10.76 -6.82
CA GLU A 41 8.68 9.86 -6.38
C GLU A 41 8.29 9.12 -5.10
N HIS A 42 7.71 9.83 -4.13
CA HIS A 42 7.22 9.22 -2.89
C HIS A 42 6.14 8.15 -3.16
N ARG A 43 5.20 8.40 -4.07
CA ARG A 43 4.17 7.42 -4.48
C ARG A 43 4.78 6.19 -5.14
N LEU A 44 5.83 6.35 -5.97
CA LEU A 44 6.55 5.21 -6.55
C LEU A 44 7.22 4.34 -5.50
N TYR A 45 7.83 4.94 -4.46
CA TYR A 45 8.39 4.18 -3.35
C TYR A 45 7.31 3.42 -2.59
N GLN A 46 6.20 4.08 -2.24
CA GLN A 46 5.07 3.43 -1.56
C GLN A 46 4.52 2.26 -2.37
N ALA A 47 4.28 2.43 -3.67
CA ALA A 47 3.85 1.36 -4.56
C ALA A 47 4.88 0.21 -4.60
N SER A 48 6.17 0.53 -4.64
CA SER A 48 7.22 -0.50 -4.65
C SER A 48 7.23 -1.36 -3.39
N PHE A 49 6.93 -0.79 -2.21
CA PHE A 49 6.77 -1.56 -0.98
C PHE A 49 5.57 -2.49 -1.06
N LEU A 50 4.45 -2.05 -1.64
CA LEU A 50 3.27 -2.89 -1.82
C LEU A 50 3.57 -4.10 -2.71
N LEU A 51 4.30 -3.90 -3.80
CA LEU A 51 4.71 -4.98 -4.71
C LEU A 51 5.65 -5.98 -4.03
N ARG A 52 6.58 -5.49 -3.21
CA ARG A 52 7.64 -6.30 -2.59
C ARG A 52 7.14 -7.04 -1.35
N ASP A 53 6.51 -6.33 -0.42
CA ASP A 53 6.26 -6.82 0.95
C ASP A 53 4.80 -7.21 1.20
N TYR A 54 3.87 -6.72 0.38
CA TYR A 54 2.42 -6.94 0.55
C TYR A 54 1.83 -7.90 -0.49
N GLY A 55 2.65 -8.41 -1.41
CA GLY A 55 2.22 -9.35 -2.45
C GLY A 55 1.33 -8.72 -3.52
N TRP A 56 1.33 -7.39 -3.64
CA TRP A 56 0.57 -6.71 -4.69
C TRP A 56 1.17 -7.02 -6.06
N LYS A 57 0.31 -6.94 -7.07
CA LYS A 57 0.70 -6.87 -8.47
C LYS A 57 0.56 -5.43 -8.97
N VAL A 58 1.26 -5.10 -10.06
CA VAL A 58 1.15 -3.78 -10.70
C VAL A 58 -0.29 -3.51 -11.12
N GLU A 59 -1.02 -4.54 -11.54
CA GLU A 59 -2.42 -4.43 -11.96
C GLU A 59 -3.36 -4.10 -10.78
N ASP A 60 -2.92 -4.33 -9.54
CA ASP A 60 -3.68 -3.95 -8.36
C ASP A 60 -3.50 -2.48 -7.97
N LEU A 61 -2.49 -1.78 -8.50
CA LEU A 61 -2.20 -0.41 -8.09
C LEU A 61 -3.24 0.57 -8.66
N PRO A 62 -3.66 1.59 -7.88
CA PRO A 62 -4.68 2.53 -8.28
C PRO A 62 -4.11 3.61 -9.22
N PHE A 63 -3.78 3.21 -10.45
CA PHE A 63 -3.41 4.16 -11.49
C PHE A 63 -4.61 5.00 -11.93
N LEU A 64 -4.34 6.26 -12.22
CA LEU A 64 -5.21 7.20 -12.90
C LEU A 64 -5.08 7.01 -14.43
N PRO A 65 -6.01 7.58 -15.24
CA PRO A 65 -5.97 7.44 -16.70
C PRO A 65 -4.68 7.92 -17.37
N ASP A 66 -3.97 8.85 -16.73
CA ASP A 66 -2.68 9.39 -17.20
C ASP A 66 -1.48 8.48 -16.85
N GLY A 67 -1.72 7.31 -16.25
CA GLY A 67 -0.71 6.35 -15.83
C GLY A 67 0.00 6.70 -14.52
N ASN A 68 -0.44 7.75 -13.82
CA ASN A 68 0.11 8.17 -12.53
C ASN A 68 -0.75 7.70 -11.36
N MET A 69 -0.27 7.90 -10.14
CA MET A 69 -1.05 7.67 -8.92
C MET A 69 -1.46 9.02 -8.33
N GLU A 70 -2.53 9.02 -7.55
CA GLU A 70 -2.97 10.20 -6.81
C GLU A 70 -1.86 10.77 -5.93
N LEU A 71 -1.61 12.07 -6.03
CA LEU A 71 -0.57 12.73 -5.24
C LEU A 71 -1.02 12.99 -3.81
N ALA A 72 -2.32 13.18 -3.56
CA ALA A 72 -2.86 13.46 -2.23
C ALA A 72 -2.97 12.21 -1.35
N LEU A 73 -3.16 11.02 -1.95
CA LEU A 73 -3.48 9.79 -1.24
C LEU A 73 -2.41 8.71 -1.47
N ASP A 74 -2.02 7.98 -0.44
CA ASP A 74 -1.09 6.86 -0.63
C ASP A 74 -1.75 5.73 -1.44
N PRO A 75 -0.98 4.94 -2.22
CA PRO A 75 -1.56 3.95 -3.13
C PRO A 75 -2.37 2.85 -2.41
N LYS A 76 -2.02 2.51 -1.16
CA LYS A 76 -2.75 1.49 -0.41
C LYS A 76 -4.11 2.01 0.02
N ARG A 77 -4.15 3.25 0.53
CA ARG A 77 -5.40 3.90 0.92
C ARG A 77 -6.27 4.22 -0.29
N ALA A 78 -5.71 4.74 -1.38
CA ALA A 78 -6.47 5.01 -2.61
C ALA A 78 -7.17 3.75 -3.15
N TRP A 79 -6.52 2.59 -3.07
CA TRP A 79 -7.16 1.32 -3.38
C TRP A 79 -8.28 0.98 -2.38
N ALA A 80 -8.04 1.12 -1.08
CA ALA A 80 -9.03 0.79 -0.06
C ALA A 80 -10.28 1.70 -0.12
N GLU A 81 -10.12 3.00 -0.38
CA GLU A 81 -11.24 3.91 -0.63
C GLU A 81 -12.10 3.45 -1.81
N ARG A 82 -11.48 2.88 -2.85
CA ARG A 82 -12.19 2.42 -4.06
C ARG A 82 -12.89 1.07 -3.87
N TYR A 83 -12.30 0.14 -3.12
CA TYR A 83 -12.74 -1.26 -3.10
C TYR A 83 -13.26 -1.76 -1.75
N LEU A 84 -12.89 -1.10 -0.64
CA LEU A 84 -13.26 -1.54 0.71
C LEU A 84 -14.19 -0.56 1.43
N ARG A 85 -14.30 0.70 0.97
CA ARG A 85 -15.16 1.72 1.59
C ARG A 85 -16.62 1.28 1.67
N GLU A 86 -17.15 0.78 0.56
CA GLU A 86 -18.54 0.33 0.42
C GLU A 86 -18.70 -1.19 0.62
N ALA A 87 -17.57 -1.90 0.78
CA ALA A 87 -17.54 -3.33 1.06
C ALA A 87 -16.45 -3.65 2.09
N PRO A 88 -16.65 -3.26 3.37
CA PRO A 88 -15.71 -3.54 4.44
C PRO A 88 -15.44 -5.04 4.60
N LEU A 89 -14.25 -5.38 5.10
CA LEU A 89 -13.87 -6.77 5.32
C LEU A 89 -14.13 -7.18 6.77
N GLU A 90 -14.85 -8.29 6.95
CA GLU A 90 -15.03 -8.91 8.26
C GLU A 90 -13.67 -9.44 8.79
N ILE A 91 -13.20 -8.84 9.89
CA ILE A 91 -11.87 -9.08 10.41
C ILE A 91 -11.68 -10.47 11.00
N MET A 92 -12.74 -11.22 11.29
CA MET A 92 -12.64 -12.61 11.76
C MET A 92 -12.47 -13.61 10.62
N THR A 93 -12.90 -13.28 9.41
CA THR A 93 -12.95 -14.21 8.27
C THR A 93 -12.00 -13.82 7.13
N ALA A 94 -11.65 -12.54 6.99
CA ALA A 94 -10.79 -12.04 5.90
C ALA A 94 -9.47 -12.82 5.78
N ARG A 95 -9.09 -13.23 4.59
CA ARG A 95 -7.83 -13.94 4.36
C ARG A 95 -6.63 -13.01 4.60
N ARG A 96 -5.44 -13.59 4.78
CA ARG A 96 -4.21 -12.81 5.03
C ARG A 96 -3.95 -11.75 3.95
N ASP A 97 -4.10 -12.12 2.69
CA ASP A 97 -3.92 -11.24 1.53
C ASP A 97 -4.95 -10.10 1.50
N GLN A 98 -6.18 -10.35 1.97
CA GLN A 98 -7.21 -9.32 2.15
C GLN A 98 -6.85 -8.38 3.30
N LEU A 99 -6.40 -8.92 4.44
CA LEU A 99 -5.94 -8.10 5.57
C LEU A 99 -4.82 -7.15 5.18
N LEU A 100 -3.89 -7.61 4.33
CA LEU A 100 -2.80 -6.80 3.80
C LEU A 100 -3.25 -5.66 2.89
N ARG A 101 -4.51 -5.63 2.43
CA ARG A 101 -5.06 -4.50 1.66
C ARG A 101 -5.56 -3.37 2.54
N ILE A 102 -5.87 -3.64 3.81
CA ILE A 102 -6.46 -2.68 4.73
C ILE A 102 -5.38 -1.65 5.18
N PRO A 103 -5.63 -0.34 5.03
CA PRO A 103 -4.76 0.71 5.55
C PRO A 103 -4.49 0.55 7.06
N GLY A 104 -3.27 0.84 7.50
CA GLY A 104 -2.84 0.60 8.89
C GLY A 104 -2.45 -0.85 9.21
N ILE A 105 -2.84 -1.85 8.40
CA ILE A 105 -2.50 -3.27 8.64
C ILE A 105 -1.30 -3.69 7.77
N GLY A 106 -0.13 -3.83 8.40
CA GLY A 106 1.09 -4.38 7.79
C GLY A 106 1.20 -5.91 7.89
N PRO A 107 2.24 -6.55 7.33
CA PRO A 107 2.49 -7.99 7.46
C PRO A 107 2.43 -8.51 8.90
N GLY A 108 3.15 -7.85 9.82
CA GLY A 108 3.12 -8.22 11.24
C GLY A 108 1.73 -8.08 11.87
N GLY A 109 0.97 -7.05 11.48
CA GLY A 109 -0.40 -6.84 11.95
C GLY A 109 -1.38 -7.89 11.42
N ALA A 110 -1.29 -8.22 10.13
CA ALA A 110 -2.08 -9.30 9.53
C ALA A 110 -1.79 -10.65 10.21
N ASP A 111 -0.52 -10.95 10.45
CA ASP A 111 -0.12 -12.18 11.16
C ASP A 111 -0.61 -12.19 12.61
N ALA A 112 -0.59 -11.04 13.29
CA ALA A 112 -1.12 -10.92 14.65
C ALA A 112 -2.64 -11.13 14.71
N ILE A 113 -3.39 -10.56 13.77
CA ILE A 113 -4.84 -10.79 13.65
C ILE A 113 -5.13 -12.28 13.46
N LEU A 114 -4.44 -12.95 12.52
CA LEU A 114 -4.65 -14.37 12.26
C LEU A 114 -4.37 -15.26 13.48
N ARG A 115 -3.36 -14.91 14.29
CA ARG A 115 -3.11 -15.60 15.57
C ARG A 115 -4.21 -15.33 16.58
N ALA A 116 -4.62 -14.06 16.72
CA ALA A 116 -5.64 -13.66 17.68
C ALA A 116 -6.99 -14.33 17.44
N ARG A 117 -7.39 -14.50 16.17
CA ARG A 117 -8.61 -15.24 15.77
C ARG A 117 -8.70 -16.67 16.32
N ARG A 118 -7.55 -17.30 16.62
CA ARG A 118 -7.51 -18.67 17.18
C ARG A 118 -7.72 -18.68 18.70
N LEU A 119 -7.50 -17.55 19.35
CA LEU A 119 -7.57 -17.41 20.82
C LEU A 119 -8.91 -16.83 21.28
N GLY A 120 -9.63 -16.14 20.39
CA GLY A 120 -10.93 -15.55 20.70
C GLY A 120 -11.44 -14.64 19.58
N HIS A 121 -12.48 -13.87 19.89
CA HIS A 121 -13.11 -12.93 18.97
C HIS A 121 -12.50 -11.52 19.07
N LEU A 122 -12.33 -10.88 17.91
CA LEU A 122 -11.91 -9.49 17.80
C LEU A 122 -13.15 -8.59 17.66
N THR A 123 -13.80 -8.30 18.77
CA THR A 123 -15.09 -7.59 18.80
C THR A 123 -14.97 -6.06 18.80
N ASP A 124 -13.79 -5.51 19.06
CA ASP A 124 -13.58 -4.07 19.20
C ASP A 124 -12.25 -3.62 18.55
N LEU A 125 -12.26 -2.42 17.98
CA LEU A 125 -11.09 -1.82 17.33
C LEU A 125 -9.90 -1.64 18.28
N SER A 126 -10.14 -1.46 19.58
CA SER A 126 -9.09 -1.36 20.60
C SER A 126 -8.25 -2.63 20.71
N HIS A 127 -8.80 -3.81 20.38
CA HIS A 127 -8.04 -5.06 20.33
C HIS A 127 -6.92 -4.99 19.29
N LEU A 128 -7.09 -4.23 18.20
CA LEU A 128 -6.04 -4.06 17.19
C LEU A 128 -4.82 -3.34 17.76
N ARG A 129 -4.99 -2.38 18.68
CA ARG A 129 -3.85 -1.72 19.34
C ARG A 129 -3.06 -2.70 20.19
N GLN A 130 -3.74 -3.64 20.87
CA GLN A 130 -3.09 -4.71 21.63
C GLN A 130 -2.27 -5.66 20.73
N LEU A 131 -2.65 -5.76 19.45
CA LEU A 131 -1.92 -6.50 18.42
C LEU A 131 -0.80 -5.70 17.74
N ASN A 132 -0.39 -4.56 18.32
CA ASN A 132 0.60 -3.62 17.77
C ASN A 132 0.19 -2.95 16.44
N ILE A 133 -1.10 -2.93 16.10
CA ILE A 133 -1.61 -2.12 15.00
C ILE A 133 -1.83 -0.71 15.53
N ARG A 134 -0.86 0.17 15.26
CA ARG A 134 -0.75 1.49 15.92
C ARG A 134 -1.84 2.48 15.54
N THR A 135 -2.42 2.35 14.35
CA THR A 135 -3.40 3.28 13.78
C THR A 135 -4.68 2.56 13.38
N PRO A 136 -5.42 1.96 14.33
CA PRO A 136 -6.67 1.25 14.03
C PRO A 136 -7.74 2.14 13.40
N GLU A 137 -7.67 3.46 13.61
CA GLU A 137 -8.58 4.45 13.03
C GLU A 137 -8.43 4.53 11.50
N GLN A 138 -7.24 4.20 10.98
CA GLN A 138 -7.04 4.07 9.53
C GLN A 138 -7.67 2.79 8.97
N ALA A 139 -7.81 1.74 9.78
CA ALA A 139 -8.41 0.49 9.37
C ALA A 139 -9.95 0.51 9.51
N ALA A 140 -10.46 1.18 10.55
CA ALA A 140 -11.87 1.23 10.92
C ALA A 140 -12.85 1.51 9.76
N PRO A 141 -12.55 2.42 8.82
CA PRO A 141 -13.39 2.66 7.64
C PRO A 141 -13.60 1.46 6.70
N TYR A 142 -12.79 0.40 6.82
CA TYR A 142 -12.67 -0.68 5.84
C TYR A 142 -12.81 -2.07 6.46
N ILE A 143 -13.19 -2.14 7.74
CA ILE A 143 -13.37 -3.40 8.45
C ILE A 143 -14.68 -3.45 9.20
N GLU A 144 -15.21 -4.65 9.30
CA GLU A 144 -16.25 -5.03 10.25
C GLU A 144 -15.61 -5.85 11.37
N VAL A 145 -16.04 -5.58 12.60
CA VAL A 145 -15.71 -6.35 13.79
C VAL A 145 -16.97 -7.16 14.16
N GLY A 146 -16.87 -8.49 14.08
CA GLY A 146 -17.94 -9.41 14.45
C GLY A 146 -18.16 -9.58 15.95
#